data_AF-A0A1M3ML73-F1
#
_entry.id   AF-A0A1M3ML73-F1
#
_cell.length_a   1.000
_cell.length_b   1.000
_cell.length_c   1.000
_cell.angle_alpha   90.00
_cell.angle_beta   90.00
_cell.angle_gamma   90.00
#
_symmetry.space_group_name_H-M   'P 1'
#
loop_
_entity.id
_entity.type
_entity.pdbx_description
1 polymer ?
#
loop_
_entity_poly.entity_id
_entity_poly.type
_entity_poly.pdbx_seq_one_letter_code
_entity_poly.pdbx_strand_id
1 'polypeptide(L)' 'MDDDLIARLNAAGADLQRRATELDQSGQEHDIALLMQGLAVAMEAIGSLAETVKRLDGPVGLGRSGD' A
#
# COMPACT_ATOMS: atom_id res chain seq x y z
N MET A 1 -5.67 -5.65 10.02
CA MET A 1 -5.89 -4.62 8.98
C MET A 1 -7.11 -5.06 8.20
N ASP A 2 -8.16 -4.26 8.14
CA ASP A 2 -9.37 -4.62 7.39
C ASP A 2 -9.22 -4.32 5.89
N ASP A 3 -10.11 -4.88 5.08
CA ASP A 3 -10.10 -4.73 3.62
C ASP A 3 -10.30 -3.26 3.18
N ASP A 4 -11.10 -2.49 3.93
CA ASP A 4 -11.36 -1.07 3.64
C ASP A 4 -10.08 -0.23 3.79
N LEU A 5 -9.34 -0.44 4.87
CA LEU A 5 -8.07 0.23 5.12
C LEU A 5 -7.02 -0.13 4.06
N ILE A 6 -6.97 -1.38 3.60
CA ILE A 6 -6.08 -1.80 2.50
C ILE A 6 -6.49 -1.13 1.19
N ALA A 7 -7.79 -1.09 0.86
CA ALA A 7 -8.27 -0.43 -0.35
C ALA A 7 -7.94 1.06 -0.36
N ARG A 8 -8.09 1.74 0.78
CA ARG A 8 -7.74 3.16 0.95
C ARG A 8 -6.24 3.40 0.85
N LEU A 9 -5.41 2.51 1.42
CA LEU A 9 -3.95 2.55 1.27
C LEU A 9 -3.52 2.39 -0.19
N ASN A 10 -4.09 1.42 -0.91
CA ASN A 10 -3.79 1.21 -2.33
C ASN A 10 -4.21 2.42 -3.18
N ALA A 11 -5.38 3.00 -2.91
CA ALA A 11 -5.85 4.19 -3.60
C ALA A 11 -4.93 5.40 -3.35
N ALA A 12 -4.48 5.59 -2.10
CA ALA A 12 -3.55 6.66 -1.75
C ALA A 12 -2.17 6.47 -2.40
N GLY A 13 -1.65 5.24 -2.41
CA GLY A 13 -0.39 4.91 -3.08
C GLY A 13 -0.44 5.18 -4.59
N ALA A 14 -1.52 4.78 -5.25
CA ALA A 14 -1.72 5.04 -6.67
C ALA A 14 -1.81 6.55 -7.00
N ASP A 15 -2.48 7.34 -6.15
CA ASP A 15 -2.53 8.80 -6.31
C ASP A 15 -1.15 9.45 -6.15
N LEU A 16 -0.38 9.02 -5.14
CA LEU A 16 1.00 9.48 -4.91
C LEU A 16 1.90 9.15 -6.10
N GLN A 17 1.82 7.93 -6.64
CA GLN A 17 2.60 7.51 -7.80
C GLN A 17 2.31 8.38 -9.03
N ARG A 18 1.02 8.65 -9.28
CA ARG A 18 0.59 9.51 -10.37
C ARG A 18 1.12 10.94 -10.19
N ARG A 19 0.92 11.54 -9.02
CA ARG A 19 1.38 12.91 -8.74
C ARG A 19 2.90 13.04 -8.80
N ALA A 20 3.63 12.03 -8.33
CA ALA A 20 5.07 11.99 -8.45
C ALA A 20 5.51 11.99 -9.93
N THR A 21 4.83 11.22 -10.76
CA THR A 21 5.11 11.16 -12.20
C THR A 21 4.84 12.50 -12.87
N GLU A 22 3.72 13.16 -12.52
CA GLU A 22 3.38 14.49 -13.02
C GLU A 22 4.41 15.55 -12.62
N LEU A 23 4.85 15.53 -11.35
CA LEU A 23 5.88 16.45 -10.85
C LEU A 23 7.22 16.23 -11.55
N ASP A 24 7.68 14.98 -11.65
CA ASP A 24 8.94 14.64 -12.31
C ASP A 24 8.95 15.06 -13.78
N GLN A 25 7.84 14.83 -14.49
CA GLN A 25 7.67 15.26 -15.90
C GLN A 25 7.64 16.78 -16.07
N SER A 26 7.13 17.52 -15.07
CA SER A 26 7.12 18.99 -15.10
C SER A 26 8.52 19.61 -14.90
N GLY A 27 9.52 18.80 -14.52
CA GLY A 27 10.86 19.26 -14.17
C GLY A 27 10.90 20.11 -12.91
N GLN A 28 9.80 20.15 -12.14
CA GLN A 28 9.69 20.84 -10.87
C GLN A 28 9.69 19.84 -9.72
N GLU A 29 10.29 20.23 -8.59
CA GLU A 29 10.16 19.52 -7.32
C GLU A 29 10.54 18.03 -7.37
N HIS A 30 11.62 17.69 -8.08
CA HIS A 30 12.13 16.32 -8.23
C HIS A 30 12.29 15.57 -6.90
N ASP A 31 12.77 16.25 -5.84
CA ASP A 31 12.88 15.66 -4.50
C ASP A 31 11.51 15.25 -3.93
N ILE A 32 10.46 16.05 -4.18
CA ILE A 32 9.09 15.75 -3.75
C ILE A 32 8.54 14.58 -4.54
N ALA A 33 8.78 14.53 -5.86
CA ALA A 33 8.42 13.39 -6.69
C ALA A 33 9.08 12.09 -6.18
N LEU A 34 10.37 12.15 -5.85
CA LEU A 34 11.10 11.01 -5.31
C LEU A 34 10.52 10.53 -3.96
N LEU A 35 10.20 11.45 -3.05
CA LEU A 35 9.56 11.14 -1.78
C LEU A 35 8.16 10.52 -1.96
N MET A 36 7.37 11.06 -2.89
CA MET A 36 6.04 10.52 -3.21
C MET A 36 6.12 9.10 -3.78
N GLN A 37 7.09 8.82 -4.66
CA GLN A 37 7.36 7.46 -5.16
C GLN A 37 7.74 6.51 -4.03
N GLY A 38 8.66 6.92 -3.16
CA GLY A 38 9.08 6.12 -2.01
C GLY A 38 7.92 5.79 -1.06
N LEU A 39 7.03 6.77 -0.82
CA LEU A 39 5.85 6.57 0.01
C LEU A 39 4.83 5.63 -0.64
N ALA A 40 4.61 5.72 -1.94
CA ALA A 40 3.73 4.82 -2.67
C ALA A 40 4.22 3.36 -2.58
N VAL A 41 5.52 3.13 -2.77
CA VAL A 41 6.15 1.81 -2.62
C VAL A 41 5.98 1.25 -1.20
N ALA A 42 6.13 2.10 -0.17
CA ALA A 42 5.92 1.68 1.21
C ALA A 42 4.46 1.26 1.47
N MET A 43 3.48 1.97 0.90
CA MET A 43 2.06 1.62 1.02
C MET A 43 1.74 0.29 0.34
N GLU A 44 2.30 0.03 -0.85
CA GLU A 44 2.18 -1.27 -1.53
C GLU A 44 2.78 -2.41 -0.71
N ALA A 45 3.96 -2.20 -0.11
CA ALA A 45 4.60 -3.20 0.74
C ALA A 45 3.76 -3.53 1.98
N ILE A 46 3.14 -2.52 2.60
CA ILE A 46 2.21 -2.69 3.73
C ILE A 46 0.97 -3.48 3.30
N GLY A 47 0.40 -3.18 2.13
CA GLY A 47 -0.72 -3.94 1.55
C GLY A 47 -0.36 -5.40 1.31
N SER A 48 0.78 -5.67 0.67
CA SER A 48 1.29 -7.02 0.42
C SER A 48 1.56 -7.79 1.71
N LEU A 49 2.07 -7.12 2.75
CA LEU A 49 2.29 -7.74 4.06
C LEU A 49 0.96 -8.13 4.72
N ALA A 50 -0.05 -7.26 4.66
CA ALA A 50 -1.35 -7.55 5.23
C ALA A 50 -2.06 -8.72 4.54
N GLU A 51 -1.95 -8.82 3.21
CA GLU A 51 -2.44 -9.99 2.47
C GLU A 51 -1.67 -11.27 2.84
N THR A 52 -0.35 -11.17 3.07
CA THR A 52 0.46 -12.30 3.53
C THR A 52 0.04 -12.75 4.94
N VAL A 53 -0.22 -11.82 5.85
CA VAL A 53 -0.69 -12.11 7.21
C VAL A 53 -2.08 -12.75 7.18
N LYS A 54 -3.02 -12.23 6.38
CA LYS A 54 -4.36 -12.85 6.22
C LYS A 54 -4.28 -14.31 5.73
N ARG A 55 -3.35 -14.60 4.83
CA ARG A 55 -3.12 -15.99 4.37
C ARG A 55 -2.56 -16.88 5.47
N LEU A 56 -1.75 -16.33 6.37
CA LEU A 56 -1.15 -17.05 7.49
C LEU A 56 -2.17 -17.36 8.59
N ASP A 57 -3.08 -16.41 8.86
CA ASP A 57 -4.18 -16.57 9.82
C ASP A 57 -5.28 -17.54 9.31
N GLY A 58 -5.23 -17.91 8.03
CA GLY A 58 -6.19 -18.79 7.39
C GLY A 58 -7.57 -18.13 7.16
N PRO A 59 -8.46 -18.75 6.37
CA PRO A 59 -9.81 -18.23 6.19
C PRO A 59 -10.54 -18.17 7.54
N VAL A 60 -11.25 -17.06 7.79
CA VAL A 60 -12.16 -16.91 8.93
C VAL A 60 -13.12 -18.10 8.93
N GLY A 61 -12.94 -19.01 9.89
CA GLY A 61 -13.79 -20.18 10.08
C GLY A 61 -13.12 -21.56 9.99
N LEU A 62 -11.83 -21.69 9.70
CA LEU A 62 -11.17 -23.01 9.57
C LEU A 62 -10.00 -23.29 10.52
N GLY A 63 -9.75 -22.46 11.53
CA GLY A 63 -8.63 -22.74 12.44
C GLY A 63 -8.37 -21.69 13.50
N ARG A 64 -9.39 -21.28 14.25
CA ARG A 64 -9.10 -20.89 15.63
C ARG A 64 -8.93 -22.19 16.38
N SER A 65 -7.68 -22.54 16.70
CA SER A 65 -7.36 -23.72 17.50
C SER A 65 -8.31 -23.80 18.70
N GLY A 66 -9.03 -24.90 18.79
CA GLY A 66 -9.47 -25.37 20.09
C GLY A 66 -8.22 -25.79 20.85
N ASP A 67 -7.77 -24.94 21.76
CA ASP A 67 -7.49 -25.24 23.17
C ASP A 67 -7.28 -23.93 23.93
#